data_AF-A0AAU4KNZ3-F1
#
_entry.id   AF-A0AAU4KNZ3-F1
#
_cell.length_a   1.000
_cell.length_b   1.000
_cell.length_c   1.000
_cell.angle_alpha   90.00
_cell.angle_beta   90.00
_cell.angle_gamma   90.00
#
_symmetry.space_group_name_H-M   'P 1'
#
loop_
_entity.id
_entity.type
_entity.pdbx_description
1 polymer ?
#
loop_
_entity_poly.entity_id
_entity_poly.type
_entity_poly.pdbx_seq_one_letter_code
_entity_poly.pdbx_strand_id
1 'polypeptide(L)' 'MHVLFDDSRVLEEPEATVGEVLRSADEARAARKPAEVLGPLVDELGDAGDEVCLASPRWPAVVTAAQNVLEAMRADR' A
#
# COMPACT_ATOMS: atom_id res chain seq x y z
N MET A 1 6.14 -17.80 -8.50
CA MET A 1 7.36 -17.52 -7.71
C MET A 1 7.24 -16.08 -7.21
N HIS A 2 6.56 -15.87 -6.08
CA HIS A 2 6.28 -14.54 -5.49
C HIS A 2 7.20 -14.27 -4.29
N VAL A 3 8.52 -14.42 -4.47
CA VAL A 3 9.49 -14.24 -3.35
C VAL A 3 9.96 -12.79 -3.19
N LEU A 4 9.76 -11.94 -4.21
CA LEU A 4 10.18 -10.52 -4.14
C LEU A 4 9.20 -9.59 -3.40
N PHE A 5 7.98 -10.06 -3.10
CA PHE A 5 6.96 -9.29 -2.36
C PHE A 5 6.74 -9.80 -0.93
N ASP A 6 7.45 -10.84 -0.49
CA ASP A 6 7.37 -11.37 0.89
C ASP A 6 7.92 -10.35 1.92
N ASP A 7 8.73 -9.40 1.47
CA ASP A 7 9.21 -8.25 2.25
C ASP A 7 8.19 -7.09 2.35
N SER A 8 6.99 -7.22 1.76
CA SER A 8 5.96 -6.16 1.73
C SER A 8 4.95 -6.19 2.89
N ARG A 9 5.35 -6.75 4.05
CA ARG A 9 4.56 -6.75 5.30
C ARG A 9 4.09 -5.35 5.74
N VAL A 10 4.68 -4.30 5.18
CA VAL A 10 4.29 -2.90 5.37
C VAL A 10 2.81 -2.65 5.13
N LEU A 11 2.17 -3.36 4.19
CA LEU A 11 0.74 -3.17 3.95
C LEU A 11 -0.14 -4.11 4.79
N GLU A 12 0.36 -5.29 5.14
CA GLU A 12 -0.37 -6.25 5.98
C GLU A 12 -0.45 -5.78 7.44
N GLU A 13 0.68 -5.33 7.99
CA GLU A 13 0.83 -4.84 9.35
C GLU A 13 1.74 -3.61 9.38
N PRO A 14 1.26 -2.43 8.92
CA PRO A 14 2.08 -1.23 8.84
C PRO A 14 2.77 -0.86 10.16
N GLU A 15 2.08 -1.02 11.29
CA GLU A 15 2.63 -0.74 12.61
C GLU A 15 3.80 -1.65 12.99
N ALA A 16 3.78 -2.91 12.54
CA ALA A 16 4.85 -3.86 12.82
C ALA A 16 6.15 -3.49 12.08
N THR A 17 6.06 -2.64 11.06
CA THR A 17 7.21 -2.21 10.24
C THR A 17 7.78 -0.84 10.66
N VAL A 18 7.26 -0.25 11.74
CA VAL A 18 7.80 1.01 12.29
C VAL A 18 9.17 0.76 12.92
N GLY A 19 10.16 1.57 12.53
CA GLY A 19 11.57 1.41 12.89
C GLY A 19 12.39 0.58 11.90
N GLU A 20 11.73 -0.16 11.01
CA GLU A 20 12.37 -0.95 9.95
C GLU A 20 12.17 -0.32 8.57
N VAL A 21 10.92 -0.05 8.21
CA VAL A 21 10.54 0.54 6.91
C VAL A 21 9.87 1.90 7.09
N LEU A 22 8.93 1.99 8.03
CA LEU A 22 8.25 3.24 8.38
C LEU A 22 8.94 3.91 9.57
N ARG A 23 8.97 5.23 9.61
CA ARG A 23 9.65 5.99 10.67
C ARG A 23 8.76 6.30 11.86
N SER A 24 7.45 6.36 11.65
CA SER A 24 6.51 6.83 12.67
C SER A 24 5.19 6.08 12.64
N ALA A 25 4.43 6.25 13.73
CA ALA A 25 3.05 5.79 13.80
C ALA A 25 2.12 6.52 12.81
N ASP A 26 2.48 7.74 12.39
CA ASP A 26 1.68 8.50 11.43
C ASP A 26 1.91 8.01 9.99
N GLU A 27 3.15 7.66 9.63
CA GLU A 27 3.44 6.92 8.40
C GLU A 27 2.71 5.56 8.38
N ALA A 28 2.72 4.80 9.49
CA ALA A 28 2.00 3.53 9.60
C ALA A 28 0.48 3.68 9.46
N ARG A 29 -0.10 4.70 10.11
CA ARG A 29 -1.52 5.00 9.99
C ARG A 29 -1.90 5.34 8.55
N ALA A 30 -1.06 6.12 7.86
CA ALA A 30 -1.29 6.44 6.46
C ALA A 30 -1.22 5.18 5.57
N ALA A 31 -0.27 4.28 5.85
CA ALA A 31 -0.04 3.05 5.09
C ALA A 31 -1.15 1.99 5.22
N ARG A 32 -2.01 2.07 6.25
CA ARG A 32 -3.23 1.24 6.32
C ARG A 32 -4.17 1.47 5.14
N LYS A 33 -4.29 2.73 4.67
CA LYS A 33 -5.30 3.06 3.67
C LYS A 33 -5.02 2.40 2.32
N PRO A 34 -3.78 2.39 1.81
CA PRO A 34 -3.43 1.57 0.64
C PRO A 34 -3.78 0.10 0.80
N ALA A 35 -3.52 -0.52 1.96
CA ALA A 35 -3.83 -1.93 2.19
C ALA A 35 -5.33 -2.22 2.05
N GLU A 36 -6.18 -1.35 2.63
CA GLU A 36 -7.64 -1.48 2.55
C GLU A 36 -8.20 -1.35 1.12
N VAL A 37 -7.56 -0.56 0.26
CA VAL A 37 -8.07 -0.27 -1.09
C VAL A 37 -7.44 -1.15 -2.16
N LEU A 38 -6.16 -1.48 -2.01
CA LEU A 38 -5.38 -2.29 -2.95
C LEU A 38 -5.57 -3.78 -2.67
N GLY A 39 -5.59 -4.21 -1.40
CA GLY A 39 -5.74 -5.62 -1.02
C GLY A 39 -6.95 -6.28 -1.70
N PRO A 40 -8.18 -5.75 -1.51
CA PRO A 40 -9.35 -6.35 -2.14
C PRO A 40 -9.38 -6.21 -3.66
N LEU A 41 -8.63 -5.27 -4.25
CA LEU A 41 -8.51 -5.15 -5.71
C LEU A 41 -7.60 -6.26 -6.26
N VAL A 42 -6.50 -6.53 -5.58
CA VAL A 42 -5.56 -7.62 -5.91
C VAL A 42 -6.22 -8.98 -5.67
N ASP A 43 -6.93 -9.16 -4.57
CA ASP A 43 -7.65 -10.41 -4.26
C ASP A 43 -8.74 -10.72 -5.32
N GLU A 44 -9.42 -9.69 -5.82
CA GLU A 44 -10.49 -9.82 -6.82
C GLU A 44 -9.93 -10.09 -8.23
N LEU A 45 -8.86 -9.40 -8.61
CA LEU A 45 -8.28 -9.50 -9.95
C LEU A 45 -7.28 -10.66 -10.08
N GLY A 46 -6.72 -11.14 -8.98
CA GLY A 46 -5.74 -12.23 -8.95
C GLY A 46 -4.53 -11.94 -9.84
N ASP A 47 -4.16 -12.91 -10.68
CA ASP A 47 -3.05 -12.82 -11.63
C ASP A 47 -3.39 -12.02 -12.91
N ALA A 48 -4.42 -11.18 -12.89
CA ALA A 48 -4.72 -10.30 -14.02
C ALA A 48 -3.52 -9.38 -14.29
N GLY A 49 -3.27 -9.10 -15.58
CA GLY A 49 -2.21 -8.19 -15.98
C GLY A 49 -2.41 -6.79 -15.41
N ASP A 50 -1.30 -6.07 -15.20
CA ASP A 50 -1.28 -4.73 -14.62
C ASP A 50 -2.27 -3.79 -15.32
N GLU A 51 -2.43 -3.90 -16.63
CA GLU A 51 -3.39 -3.14 -17.42
C GLU A 51 -4.83 -3.24 -16.93
N VAL A 52 -5.24 -4.39 -16.36
CA VAL A 52 -6.57 -4.60 -15.80
C VAL A 52 -6.72 -3.89 -14.46
N CYS A 53 -5.69 -3.94 -13.62
CA CYS A 53 -5.64 -3.18 -12.37
C CYS A 53 -5.71 -1.67 -12.62
N LEU A 54 -4.92 -1.17 -13.59
CA LEU A 54 -4.88 0.24 -13.96
C LEU A 54 -6.19 0.74 -14.60
N ALA A 55 -6.90 -0.14 -15.30
CA ALA A 55 -8.21 0.18 -15.88
C ALA A 55 -9.35 0.13 -14.84
N SER A 56 -9.10 -0.37 -13.64
CA SER A 56 -10.14 -0.46 -12.60
C SER A 56 -10.65 0.95 -12.21
N PRO A 57 -11.97 1.15 -12.11
CA PRO A 57 -12.52 2.42 -11.61
C PRO A 57 -12.15 2.67 -10.13
N ARG A 58 -11.65 1.66 -9.41
CA ARG A 58 -11.13 1.76 -8.04
C ARG A 58 -9.68 2.27 -7.99
N TRP A 59 -8.96 2.23 -9.12
CA TRP A 59 -7.56 2.62 -9.20
C TRP A 59 -7.27 4.05 -8.71
N PRO A 60 -8.10 5.08 -9.02
CA PRO A 60 -7.88 6.42 -8.48
C PRO A 60 -7.83 6.47 -6.94
N ALA A 61 -8.62 5.64 -6.25
CA ALA A 61 -8.60 5.57 -4.79
C ALA A 61 -7.30 4.97 -4.24
N VAL A 62 -6.71 4.00 -4.97
CA VAL A 62 -5.37 3.44 -4.66
C VAL A 62 -4.31 4.54 -4.77
N VAL A 63 -4.34 5.31 -5.86
CA VAL A 63 -3.39 6.41 -6.09
C VAL A 63 -3.51 7.47 -5.00
N THR A 64 -4.73 7.90 -4.65
CA THR A 64 -4.94 8.86 -3.55
C THR A 64 -4.43 8.33 -2.22
N ALA A 65 -4.66 7.05 -1.91
CA ALA A 65 -4.16 6.46 -0.67
C ALA A 65 -2.62 6.44 -0.64
N ALA A 66 -1.97 6.07 -1.74
CA ALA A 66 -0.51 6.09 -1.86
C ALA A 66 0.07 7.52 -1.74
N GLN A 67 -0.61 8.53 -2.31
CA GLN A 67 -0.23 9.93 -2.15
C GLN A 67 -0.23 10.37 -0.68
N ASN A 68 -1.24 9.96 0.09
CA ASN A 68 -1.30 10.29 1.52
C ASN A 68 -0.14 9.70 2.32
N VAL A 69 0.29 8.46 1.98
CA VAL A 69 1.49 7.87 2.58
C VAL A 69 2.73 8.69 2.25
N LEU A 70 2.90 9.06 0.98
CA LEU A 70 4.04 9.85 0.55
C LEU A 70 4.11 11.21 1.25
N GLU A 71 2.97 11.87 1.45
CA GLU A 71 2.92 13.14 2.19
C GLU A 71 3.26 12.95 3.68
N ALA A 72 2.79 11.87 4.32
CA ALA A 72 3.20 11.55 5.69
C ALA A 72 4.72 11.33 5.80
N MET A 73 5.31 10.57 4.88
CA MET A 73 6.75 10.33 4.84
C MET A 73 7.59 11.59 4.56
N ARG A 74 7.01 12.58 3.89
CA ARG A 74 7.66 13.88 3.62
C ARG A 74 7.54 14.84 4.81
N ALA A 75 6.43 14.80 5.52
CA ALA A 75 6.20 15.62 6.71
C ALA A 75 7.12 15.20 7.86
N ASP A 76 7.46 13.92 7.95
CA ASP A 76 8.33 13.34 8.99
C ASP A 76 9.84 13.45 8.69
N ARG A 77 10.25 14.35 7.79
CA ARG A 77 11.63 14.49 7.30
C ARG A 77 12.41 15.65 7.94
#